data_AF-A0A177MYG7-F1
#
_entry.id   AF-A0A177MYG7-F1
#
_cell.length_a   1.000
_cell.length_b   1.000
_cell.length_c   1.000
_cell.angle_alpha   90.00
_cell.angle_beta   90.00
_cell.angle_gamma   90.00
#
_symmetry.space_group_name_H-M   'P 1'
#
loop_
_entity.id
_entity.type
_entity.pdbx_description
1 polymer ?
#
loop_
_entity_poly.entity_id
_entity_poly.type
_entity_poly.pdbx_seq_one_letter_code
_entity_poly.pdbx_strand_id
1 'polypeptide(L)'
;MSNEALQNIQIERQISKLESTATNLDTLSTLASRANRSSEAKALSDQAVDLRVKQFILYRNKDRLQIDTKEWKALVSALELLNHFIDEAIADIKAIKDVQDSAARLISVATKITTMIG
;
A
#
# COMPACT_ATOMS: atom_id res chain seq x y z
N MET A 1 -13.09 25.01 9.06
CA MET A 1 -11.89 24.27 8.60
C MET A 1 -11.56 24.76 7.20
N SER A 2 -10.30 25.02 6.89
CA SER A 2 -9.87 25.42 5.54
C SER A 2 -9.84 24.21 4.60
N ASN A 3 -9.89 24.47 3.29
CA ASN A 3 -9.78 23.42 2.26
C ASN A 3 -8.43 22.67 2.34
N GLU A 4 -7.36 23.39 2.67
CA GLU A 4 -6.01 22.84 2.91
C GLU A 4 -5.98 21.88 4.11
N ALA A 5 -6.66 22.22 5.21
CA ALA A 5 -6.74 21.35 6.38
C ALA A 5 -7.47 20.03 6.05
N LEU A 6 -8.52 20.09 5.24
CA LEU A 6 -9.24 18.89 4.77
C LEU A 6 -8.37 18.02 3.87
N GLN A 7 -7.62 18.63 2.95
CA GLN A 7 -6.68 17.93 2.09
C GLN A 7 -5.59 17.22 2.90
N ASN A 8 -4.98 17.90 3.87
CA ASN A 8 -3.95 17.31 4.72
C ASN A 8 -4.47 16.11 5.51
N ILE A 9 -5.68 16.19 6.08
CA ILE A 9 -6.31 15.06 6.78
C ILE A 9 -6.50 13.87 5.84
N GLN A 10 -6.94 14.12 4.60
CA GLN A 10 -7.14 13.05 3.62
C GLN A 10 -5.81 12.40 3.21
N ILE A 11 -4.76 13.20 3.02
CA ILE A 11 -3.42 12.72 2.70
C ILE A 11 -2.88 11.84 3.84
N GLU A 12 -2.91 12.35 5.06
CA GLU A 12 -2.43 11.62 6.25
C GLU A 12 -3.17 10.31 6.44
N ARG A 13 -4.49 10.30 6.23
CA ARG A 13 -5.30 9.08 6.29
C ARG A 13 -4.82 8.02 5.31
N GLN A 14 -4.53 8.38 4.06
CA GLN A 14 -4.05 7.39 3.07
C GLN A 14 -2.62 6.93 3.37
N ILE A 15 -1.78 7.81 3.88
CA ILE A 15 -0.40 7.47 4.29
C ILE A 15 -0.39 6.50 5.47
N SER A 16 -1.22 6.72 6.50
CA SER A 16 -1.38 5.77 7.60
C SER A 16 -1.98 4.44 7.11
N LYS A 17 -2.88 4.48 6.12
CA LYS A 17 -3.42 3.25 5.52
C LYS A 17 -2.34 2.48 4.76
N LEU A 18 -1.40 3.14 4.06
CA LEU A 18 -0.24 2.48 3.45
C LEU A 18 0.64 1.78 4.49
N GLU A 19 0.89 2.43 5.63
CA GLU A 19 1.66 1.85 6.73
C GLU A 19 1.00 0.58 7.28
N SER A 20 -0.30 0.64 7.61
CA SER A 20 -1.05 -0.53 8.06
C SER A 20 -1.07 -1.65 7.02
N THR A 21 -1.20 -1.31 5.74
CA THR A 21 -1.20 -2.27 4.63
C THR A 21 0.16 -2.97 4.52
N ALA A 22 1.26 -2.26 4.67
CA ALA A 22 2.60 -2.87 4.69
C ALA A 22 2.78 -3.84 5.86
N THR A 23 2.26 -3.50 7.04
CA THR A 23 2.25 -4.40 8.21
C THR A 23 1.40 -5.65 7.97
N ASN A 24 0.27 -5.51 7.28
CA ASN A 24 -0.58 -6.64 6.91
C ASN A 24 0.09 -7.56 5.88
N LEU A 25 0.81 -7.02 4.90
CA LEU A 25 1.61 -7.81 3.95
C LEU A 25 2.70 -8.63 4.67
N ASP A 26 3.36 -8.04 5.66
CA ASP A 26 4.39 -8.73 6.46
C ASP A 26 3.81 -9.83 7.37
N THR A 27 2.59 -9.59 7.88
CA THR A 27 1.82 -10.60 8.62
C THR A 27 1.45 -11.76 7.71
N LEU A 28 0.94 -11.49 6.51
CA LEU A 28 0.66 -12.51 5.49
C LEU A 28 1.92 -13.26 5.04
N SER A 29 3.05 -12.58 4.93
CA SER A 29 4.34 -13.23 4.67
C SER A 29 4.66 -14.28 5.73
N THR A 30 4.48 -13.92 7.01
CA THR A 30 4.67 -14.86 8.13
C THR A 30 3.72 -16.05 8.04
N LEU A 31 2.44 -15.83 7.70
CA LEU A 31 1.47 -16.91 7.52
C LEU A 31 1.81 -17.81 6.33
N ALA A 32 2.19 -17.24 5.20
CA ALA A 32 2.62 -17.96 4.02
C ALA A 32 3.85 -18.83 4.29
N SER A 33 4.82 -18.31 5.05
CA SER A 33 6.00 -19.04 5.48
C SER A 33 5.62 -20.27 6.33
N ARG A 34 4.71 -20.10 7.30
CA ARG A 34 4.18 -21.21 8.12
C ARG A 34 3.40 -22.25 7.32
N ALA A 35 2.80 -21.84 6.20
CA ALA A 35 2.09 -22.71 5.26
C ALA A 35 3.03 -23.37 4.22
N ASN A 36 4.35 -23.28 4.38
CA ASN A 36 5.36 -23.77 3.44
C ASN A 36 5.30 -23.12 2.03
N ARG A 37 4.82 -21.88 1.94
CA ARG A 37 4.76 -21.07 0.71
C ARG A 37 5.89 -20.03 0.70
N SER A 38 7.13 -20.50 0.75
CA SER A 38 8.31 -19.65 1.01
C SER A 38 8.56 -18.60 -0.08
N SER A 39 8.29 -18.91 -1.35
CA SER A 39 8.38 -17.95 -2.46
C SER A 39 7.41 -16.80 -2.28
N GLU A 40 6.17 -17.11 -1.93
CA GLU A 40 5.12 -16.12 -1.75
C GLU A 40 5.36 -15.27 -0.51
N ALA A 41 5.82 -15.90 0.58
CA ALA A 41 6.24 -15.22 1.80
C ALA A 41 7.33 -14.17 1.51
N LYS A 42 8.39 -14.58 0.78
CA LYS A 42 9.47 -13.67 0.42
C LYS A 42 8.95 -12.48 -0.40
N ALA A 43 8.15 -12.75 -1.44
CA ALA A 43 7.62 -11.68 -2.29
C ALA A 43 6.73 -10.71 -1.50
N LEU A 44 5.87 -11.18 -0.59
CA LEU A 44 5.06 -10.32 0.27
C LEU A 44 5.93 -9.46 1.21
N SER A 45 7.00 -10.04 1.78
CA SER A 45 7.93 -9.30 2.64
C SER A 45 8.67 -8.21 1.87
N ASP A 46 9.18 -8.54 0.67
CA ASP A 46 9.85 -7.57 -0.20
C ASP A 46 8.88 -6.43 -0.60
N GLN A 47 7.63 -6.76 -0.92
CA GLN A 47 6.57 -5.78 -1.22
C GLN A 47 6.21 -4.91 0.01
N ALA A 48 6.17 -5.48 1.21
CA ALA A 48 5.95 -4.73 2.44
C ALA A 48 7.06 -3.70 2.69
N VAL A 49 8.32 -4.07 2.45
CA VAL A 49 9.47 -3.15 2.55
C VAL A 49 9.37 -2.03 1.53
N ASP A 50 9.11 -2.35 0.26
CA ASP A 50 9.00 -1.31 -0.78
C ASP A 50 7.84 -0.35 -0.49
N LEU A 51 6.69 -0.88 -0.05
CA LEU A 51 5.54 -0.06 0.33
C LEU A 51 5.88 0.90 1.49
N ARG A 52 6.66 0.46 2.49
CA ARG A 52 7.15 1.32 3.58
C ARG A 52 8.06 2.43 3.06
N VAL A 53 8.96 2.13 2.12
CA VAL A 53 9.80 3.15 1.48
C VAL A 53 8.94 4.19 0.77
N LYS A 54 7.95 3.77 -0.01
CA LYS A 54 7.04 4.69 -0.71
C LYS A 54 6.19 5.51 0.27
N GLN A 55 5.66 4.88 1.31
CA GLN A 55 4.91 5.55 2.38
C GLN A 55 5.75 6.64 3.05
N PHE A 56 7.03 6.36 3.36
CA PHE A 56 7.93 7.32 3.96
C PHE A 56 8.20 8.53 3.03
N ILE A 57 8.42 8.28 1.73
CA ILE A 57 8.65 9.36 0.75
C ILE A 57 7.39 10.24 0.62
N LEU A 58 6.21 9.63 0.55
CA LEU A 58 4.93 10.36 0.49
C LEU A 58 4.72 11.20 1.75
N TYR A 59 5.01 10.66 2.94
CA TYR A 59 4.91 11.41 4.19
C TYR A 59 5.86 12.60 4.24
N ARG A 60 7.12 12.41 3.84
CA ARG A 60 8.12 13.48 3.83
C ARG A 60 7.76 14.61 2.87
N ASN A 61 7.04 14.31 1.80
CA ASN A 61 6.64 15.26 0.77
C ASN A 61 5.14 15.58 0.81
N LYS A 62 4.46 15.36 1.94
CA LYS A 62 3.00 15.45 2.02
C LYS A 62 2.44 16.81 1.60
N ASP A 63 3.17 17.89 1.86
CA ASP A 63 2.78 19.26 1.51
C ASP A 63 2.80 19.52 -0.01
N ARG A 64 3.46 18.63 -0.80
CA ARG A 64 3.50 18.69 -2.27
C ARG A 64 2.42 17.81 -2.92
N LEU A 65 1.66 17.03 -2.15
CA LEU A 65 0.67 16.09 -2.67
C LEU A 65 -0.65 16.78 -3.01
N GLN A 66 -1.25 16.37 -4.13
CA GLN A 66 -2.52 16.88 -4.63
C GLN A 66 -3.55 15.75 -4.76
N ILE A 67 -4.67 15.89 -4.03
CA ILE A 67 -5.69 14.83 -3.88
C ILE A 67 -6.63 14.69 -5.07
N ASP A 68 -6.71 15.70 -5.92
CA ASP A 68 -7.61 15.77 -7.07
C ASP A 68 -7.02 15.13 -8.34
N THR A 69 -5.73 14.80 -8.30
CA THR A 69 -4.99 14.13 -9.39
C THR A 69 -5.51 12.72 -9.68
N LYS A 70 -5.31 12.25 -10.92
CA LYS A 70 -5.69 10.90 -11.33
C LYS A 70 -4.86 9.85 -10.60
N GLU A 71 -3.61 10.16 -10.35
CA GLU A 71 -2.63 9.31 -9.69
C GLU A 71 -2.99 9.12 -8.21
N TRP A 72 -3.40 10.19 -7.51
CA TRP A 72 -3.88 10.07 -6.14
C TRP A 72 -5.13 9.20 -6.04
N LYS A 73 -6.12 9.41 -6.93
CA LYS A 73 -7.33 8.56 -6.97
C LYS A 73 -6.97 7.10 -7.25
N ALA A 74 -6.03 6.85 -8.17
CA ALA A 74 -5.53 5.51 -8.45
C ALA A 74 -4.83 4.88 -7.23
N LEU A 75 -4.10 5.67 -6.43
CA LEU A 75 -3.47 5.20 -5.20
C LEU A 75 -4.53 4.74 -4.20
N VAL A 76 -5.55 5.57 -3.96
CA VAL A 76 -6.65 5.24 -3.03
C VAL A 76 -7.36 3.96 -3.48
N SER A 77 -7.74 3.86 -4.76
CA SER A 77 -8.42 2.67 -5.28
C SER A 77 -7.55 1.41 -5.22
N ALA A 78 -6.26 1.51 -5.55
CA ALA A 78 -5.34 0.37 -5.44
C ALA A 78 -5.16 -0.07 -3.99
N LEU A 79 -5.14 0.89 -3.06
CA LEU A 79 -5.02 0.62 -1.63
C LEU A 79 -6.26 -0.07 -1.06
N GLU A 80 -7.45 0.33 -1.48
CA GLU A 80 -8.70 -0.34 -1.12
C GLU A 80 -8.75 -1.76 -1.66
N LEU A 81 -8.41 -1.96 -2.94
CA LEU A 81 -8.38 -3.28 -3.55
C LEU A 81 -7.38 -4.22 -2.86
N LEU A 82 -6.18 -3.74 -2.54
CA LEU A 82 -5.20 -4.54 -1.84
C LEU A 82 -5.68 -4.96 -0.45
N ASN A 83 -6.26 -4.03 0.33
CA ASN A 83 -6.76 -4.38 1.66
C ASN A 83 -7.89 -5.42 1.58
N HIS A 84 -8.77 -5.31 0.57
CA HIS A 84 -9.79 -6.34 0.33
C HIS A 84 -9.17 -7.73 0.10
N PHE A 85 -8.16 -7.86 -0.76
CA PHE A 85 -7.50 -9.15 -0.97
C PHE A 85 -6.70 -9.63 0.23
N ILE A 86 -6.16 -8.72 1.05
CA ILE A 86 -5.52 -9.12 2.31
C ILE A 86 -6.55 -9.74 3.26
N ASP A 87 -7.72 -9.12 3.42
CA ASP A 87 -8.80 -9.67 4.25
C ASP A 87 -9.22 -11.07 3.78
N GLU A 88 -9.34 -11.27 2.45
CA GLU A 88 -9.60 -12.58 1.87
C GLU A 88 -8.46 -13.58 2.11
N ALA A 89 -7.20 -13.16 1.95
CA ALA A 89 -6.04 -14.04 2.13
C ALA A 89 -5.79 -14.43 3.60
N ILE A 90 -6.23 -13.61 4.55
CA ILE A 90 -6.24 -13.96 5.98
C ILE A 90 -7.23 -15.09 6.23
N ALA A 91 -8.38 -15.10 5.55
CA ALA A 91 -9.38 -16.14 5.67
C ALA A 91 -9.01 -17.42 4.88
N ASP A 92 -8.44 -17.27 3.67
CA ASP A 92 -7.94 -18.36 2.84
C ASP A 92 -6.64 -17.97 2.13
N ILE A 93 -5.53 -18.57 2.58
CA ILE A 93 -4.19 -18.31 2.04
C ILE A 93 -4.07 -18.59 0.53
N LYS A 94 -5.02 -19.30 -0.10
CA LYS A 94 -5.04 -19.48 -1.56
C LYS A 94 -5.12 -18.16 -2.33
N ALA A 95 -5.75 -17.12 -1.76
CA ALA A 95 -5.87 -15.79 -2.35
C ALA A 95 -4.57 -14.95 -2.32
N ILE A 96 -3.46 -15.49 -1.81
CA ILE A 96 -2.18 -14.77 -1.69
C ILE A 96 -1.67 -14.18 -3.02
N LYS A 97 -2.01 -14.80 -4.15
CA LYS A 97 -1.57 -14.33 -5.46
C LYS A 97 -2.24 -13.01 -5.83
N ASP A 98 -3.53 -12.87 -5.53
CA ASP A 98 -4.27 -11.62 -5.76
C ASP A 98 -3.73 -10.49 -4.87
N VAL A 99 -3.28 -10.82 -3.65
CA VAL A 99 -2.56 -9.89 -2.77
C VAL A 99 -1.26 -9.42 -3.44
N GLN A 100 -0.45 -10.34 -3.96
CA GLN A 100 0.83 -10.00 -4.59
C GLN A 100 0.65 -9.12 -5.84
N ASP A 101 -0.30 -9.47 -6.71
CA ASP A 101 -0.57 -8.72 -7.95
C ASP A 101 -1.11 -7.33 -7.62
N SER A 102 -2.01 -7.22 -6.63
CA SER A 102 -2.55 -5.94 -6.17
C SER A 102 -1.50 -5.08 -5.45
N ALA A 103 -0.61 -5.70 -4.67
CA ALA A 103 0.52 -5.01 -4.02
C ALA A 103 1.50 -4.44 -5.04
N ALA A 104 1.87 -5.22 -6.07
CA ALA A 104 2.71 -4.74 -7.16
C ALA A 104 2.08 -3.54 -7.89
N ARG A 105 0.75 -3.58 -8.11
CA ARG A 105 0.01 -2.47 -8.70
C ARG A 105 0.03 -1.23 -7.81
N LEU A 106 -0.24 -1.37 -6.51
CA LEU A 106 -0.20 -0.27 -5.56
C LEU A 106 1.19 0.38 -5.52
N ILE A 107 2.25 -0.44 -5.43
CA ILE A 107 3.65 0.01 -5.46
C ILE A 107 3.95 0.77 -6.74
N SER A 108 3.49 0.28 -7.90
CA SER A 108 3.69 0.97 -9.18
C SER A 108 3.04 2.36 -9.19
N VAL A 109 1.81 2.48 -8.67
CA VAL A 109 1.11 3.77 -8.57
C VAL A 109 1.83 4.69 -7.58
N ALA A 110 2.19 4.20 -6.40
CA ALA A 110 2.92 4.97 -5.41
C ALA A 110 4.28 5.46 -5.96
N THR A 111 4.98 4.61 -6.73
CA THR A 111 6.23 4.98 -7.39
C THR A 111 6.04 6.17 -8.33
N LYS A 112 5.01 6.16 -9.17
CA LYS A 112 4.69 7.29 -10.06
C LYS A 112 4.48 8.58 -9.28
N ILE A 113 3.73 8.52 -8.17
CA ILE A 113 3.53 9.70 -7.31
C ILE A 113 4.86 10.16 -6.72
N THR A 114 5.68 9.25 -6.17
CA THR A 114 6.98 9.60 -5.59
C THR A 114 7.93 10.23 -6.63
N THR A 115 7.84 9.86 -7.90
CA THR A 115 8.64 10.47 -8.98
C THR A 115 8.14 11.87 -9.35
N MET A 116 6.83 12.13 -9.29
CA MET A 116 6.28 13.46 -9.58
C MET A 116 6.58 14.49 -8.47
N ILE A 117 6.75 14.02 -7.24
CA ILE A 117 7.05 14.87 -6.07
C ILE A 117 8.52 14.81 -5.64
N GLY A 118 9.37 14.04 -6.31
CA GLY A 118 10.82 14.11 -6.14
C GLY A 118 11.33 15.33 -6.87
#